data_AF-A5BFK6-F1
#
_entry.id   AF-A5BFK6-F1
#
_cell.length_a   1.000
_cell.length_b   1.000
_cell.length_c   1.000
_cell.angle_alpha   90.00
_cell.angle_beta   90.00
_cell.angle_gamma   90.00
#
_symmetry.space_group_name_H-M   'P 1'
#
loop_
_entity.id
_entity.type
_entity.pdbx_description
1 polymer ?
#
loop_
_entity_poly.entity_id
_entity_poly.type
_entity_poly.pdbx_seq_one_letter_code
_entity_poly.pdbx_strand_id
1 'polypeptide(L)'
;MMTTAVTPNHNVAAIIAAPFYMLWNLFSGFMIPHKWIPIWWRWYYWANPVAWSLYGLLTSQYGDNDNLVKLSDGINTVPINRLLREVFGFRHDFLVISGFMVVSFCLMFAVIFAYAIKSFNFQKR
;
A
#
# COMPACT_ATOMS: atom_id res chain seq x y z
N MET A 1 -1.87 15.07 5.03
CA MET A 1 -2.77 15.73 6.00
C MET A 1 -2.45 15.34 7.44
N MET A 2 -2.29 14.05 7.77
CA MET A 2 -1.88 13.65 9.13
C MET A 2 -0.54 14.27 9.57
N THR A 3 0.51 14.13 8.76
CA THR A 3 1.86 14.63 9.08
C THR A 3 1.88 16.14 9.29
N THR A 4 1.15 16.89 8.47
CA THR A 4 1.04 18.36 8.60
C THR A 4 0.34 18.80 9.89
N ALA A 5 -0.57 18.00 10.44
CA ALA A 5 -1.23 18.32 11.71
C ALA A 5 -0.35 18.03 12.93
N VAL A 6 0.61 17.13 12.80
CA VAL A 6 1.53 16.73 13.90
C VAL A 6 2.77 17.62 13.94
N THR A 7 3.11 18.28 12.82
CA THR A 7 4.31 19.12 12.72
C THR A 7 3.98 20.63 12.71
N PRO A 8 4.86 21.49 13.22
CA PRO A 8 4.62 22.95 13.25
C PRO A 8 4.63 23.64 11.86
N ASN A 9 5.22 23.02 10.84
CA ASN A 9 5.41 23.62 9.51
C ASN A 9 5.31 22.55 8.41
N HIS A 10 4.71 22.90 7.28
CA HIS A 10 4.60 22.06 6.08
C HIS A 10 5.95 21.55 5.54
N ASN A 11 7.02 22.35 5.63
CA ASN A 11 8.35 21.90 5.20
C ASN A 11 8.86 20.74 6.06
N VAL A 12 8.66 20.82 7.38
CA VAL A 12 9.03 19.76 8.32
C VAL A 12 8.15 18.52 8.12
N ALA A 13 6.85 18.73 7.87
CA ALA A 13 5.92 17.65 7.52
C ALA A 13 6.40 16.85 6.31
N ALA A 14 6.85 17.55 5.26
CA ALA A 14 7.30 16.93 4.02
C ALA A 14 8.59 16.11 4.23
N ILE A 15 9.57 16.67 4.94
CA ILE A 15 10.84 16.00 5.27
C ILE A 15 10.57 14.71 6.06
N ILE A 16 9.68 14.76 7.04
CA ILE A 16 9.34 13.58 7.84
C ILE A 16 8.55 12.56 7.02
N ALA A 17 7.62 13.00 6.16
CA ALA A 17 6.78 12.08 5.39
C ALA A 17 7.54 11.34 4.27
N ALA A 18 8.56 11.97 3.67
CA ALA A 18 9.33 11.41 2.56
C ALA A 18 9.87 9.98 2.81
N PRO A 19 10.59 9.67 3.91
CA PRO A 19 11.05 8.32 4.17
C PRO A 19 9.91 7.32 4.39
N PHE A 20 8.78 7.73 4.99
CA PHE A 20 7.61 6.83 5.13
C PHE A 20 7.00 6.49 3.78
N TYR A 21 6.86 7.45 2.88
CA TYR A 21 6.38 7.18 1.52
C TYR A 21 7.34 6.29 0.73
N MET A 22 8.66 6.47 0.91
CA MET A 22 9.66 5.61 0.29
C MET A 22 9.52 4.17 0.77
N LEU A 23 9.42 3.97 2.10
CA LEU A 23 9.25 2.63 2.68
C LEU A 23 7.91 1.99 2.26
N TRP A 24 6.81 2.76 2.25
CA TRP A 24 5.52 2.26 1.75
C TRP A 24 5.59 1.83 0.29
N ASN A 25 6.31 2.55 -0.57
CA ASN A 25 6.46 2.13 -1.97
C ASN A 25 7.34 0.88 -2.11
N LEU A 26 8.47 0.83 -1.39
CA LEU A 26 9.42 -0.29 -1.46
C LEU A 26 8.79 -1.62 -1.04
N PHE A 27 8.05 -1.60 0.06
CA PHE A 27 7.38 -2.79 0.62
C PHE A 27 5.89 -2.88 0.27
N SER A 28 5.46 -2.23 -0.81
CA SER A 28 4.09 -2.30 -1.29
C SER A 28 3.73 -3.65 -1.95
N GLY A 29 4.72 -4.50 -2.21
CA GLY A 29 4.55 -5.75 -2.96
C GLY A 29 4.75 -5.61 -4.46
N PHE A 30 4.87 -4.39 -4.99
CA PHE A 30 5.13 -4.15 -6.41
C PHE A 30 6.63 -4.15 -6.74
N MET A 31 7.43 -3.34 -6.03
CA MET A 31 8.90 -3.30 -6.22
C MET A 31 9.56 -4.58 -5.72
N ILE A 32 9.17 -5.04 -4.54
CA ILE A 32 9.61 -6.30 -3.96
C ILE A 32 8.37 -7.17 -3.78
N PRO A 33 8.20 -8.25 -4.58
CA PRO A 33 7.10 -9.18 -4.42
C PRO A 33 7.01 -9.70 -2.98
N HIS A 34 5.80 -9.86 -2.46
CA HIS A 34 5.55 -10.28 -1.08
C HIS A 34 6.33 -11.55 -0.67
N LYS A 35 6.47 -12.50 -1.61
CA LYS A 35 7.17 -13.77 -1.38
C LYS A 35 8.67 -13.60 -1.14
N TRP A 36 9.27 -12.52 -1.65
CA TRP A 36 10.71 -12.23 -1.53
C TRP A 36 11.05 -11.37 -0.32
N ILE A 37 10.05 -10.81 0.36
CA ILE A 37 10.26 -10.06 1.60
C ILE A 37 10.67 -11.04 2.71
N PRO A 38 11.79 -10.79 3.42
CA PRO A 38 12.22 -11.60 4.56
C PRO A 38 11.09 -11.73 5.58
N ILE A 39 10.94 -12.91 6.19
CA ILE A 39 9.83 -13.23 7.10
C ILE A 39 9.67 -12.19 8.22
N TRP A 40 10.79 -11.71 8.78
CA TRP A 40 10.78 -10.66 9.81
C TRP A 40 10.17 -9.34 9.33
N TRP A 41 10.31 -8.98 8.05
CA TRP A 41 9.79 -7.72 7.49
C TRP A 41 8.39 -7.84 6.90
N ARG A 42 7.83 -9.06 6.87
CA ARG A 42 6.55 -9.33 6.22
C ARG A 42 5.36 -8.67 6.92
N TRP A 43 5.44 -8.38 8.22
CA TRP A 43 4.38 -7.64 8.92
C TRP A 43 4.22 -6.22 8.36
N TYR A 44 5.31 -5.59 7.92
CA TYR A 44 5.27 -4.23 7.39
C TYR A 44 4.46 -4.16 6.08
N TYR A 45 4.57 -5.20 5.25
CA TYR A 45 3.71 -5.35 4.07
C TYR A 45 2.22 -5.33 4.44
N TRP A 46 1.82 -6.07 5.49
CA TRP A 46 0.43 -6.12 5.93
C TRP A 46 -0.03 -4.84 6.65
N ALA A 47 0.88 -4.09 7.25
CA ALA A 47 0.61 -2.80 7.88
C ALA A 47 0.62 -1.61 6.89
N ASN A 48 0.99 -1.85 5.63
CA ASN A 48 1.15 -0.81 4.62
C ASN A 48 -0.14 -0.57 3.83
N PRO A 49 -0.74 0.64 3.90
CA PRO A 49 -1.97 0.93 3.15
C PRO A 49 -1.78 0.86 1.63
N VAL A 50 -0.59 1.18 1.12
CA VAL A 50 -0.30 1.14 -0.32
C VAL A 50 -0.29 -0.30 -0.85
N ALA A 51 0.17 -1.25 -0.02
CA ALA A 51 0.15 -2.67 -0.38
C ALA A 51 -1.27 -3.17 -0.60
N TRP A 52 -2.20 -2.83 0.30
CA TRP A 52 -3.61 -3.20 0.17
C TRP A 52 -4.31 -2.53 -1.00
N SER A 53 -4.02 -1.25 -1.27
CA SER A 53 -4.56 -0.55 -2.43
C SER A 53 -4.11 -1.19 -3.75
N LEU A 54 -2.81 -1.50 -3.89
CA LEU A 54 -2.30 -2.17 -5.10
C LEU A 54 -2.85 -3.59 -5.24
N TYR A 55 -2.95 -4.33 -4.13
CA TYR A 55 -3.58 -5.65 -4.11
C TYR A 55 -5.01 -5.56 -4.65
N GLY A 56 -5.82 -4.67 -4.10
CA GLY A 56 -7.23 -4.51 -4.49
C GLY A 56 -7.39 -4.09 -5.95
N LEU A 57 -6.61 -3.09 -6.40
CA LEU A 57 -6.67 -2.59 -7.78
C LEU A 57 -6.25 -3.67 -8.78
N LEU A 58 -5.11 -4.32 -8.58
CA LEU A 58 -4.60 -5.31 -9.53
C LEU A 58 -5.47 -6.56 -9.57
N THR A 59 -5.97 -6.99 -8.42
CA THR A 59 -6.89 -8.13 -8.33
C THR A 59 -8.24 -7.80 -8.95
N SER A 60 -8.78 -6.60 -8.76
CA SER A 60 -10.05 -6.17 -9.36
C SER A 60 -9.98 -6.05 -10.87
N GLN A 61 -8.86 -5.57 -11.41
CA GLN A 61 -8.72 -5.34 -12.85
C GLN A 61 -8.30 -6.58 -13.63
N TYR A 62 -7.46 -7.42 -13.03
CA TYR A 62 -6.79 -8.51 -13.74
C TYR A 62 -6.91 -9.87 -13.06
N GLY A 63 -7.61 -9.96 -11.92
CA GLY A 63 -7.76 -11.21 -11.17
C GLY A 63 -8.48 -12.31 -11.96
N ASP A 64 -9.44 -11.93 -12.81
CA ASP A 64 -10.22 -12.85 -13.66
C ASP A 64 -9.90 -12.67 -15.15
N ASN A 65 -8.79 -12.01 -15.47
CA ASN A 65 -8.38 -11.79 -16.85
C ASN A 65 -7.36 -12.84 -17.28
N ASP A 66 -7.66 -13.54 -18.36
CA ASP A 66 -6.80 -14.57 -18.95
C ASP A 66 -5.95 -14.04 -20.13
N ASN A 67 -5.95 -12.73 -20.36
CA ASN A 67 -5.14 -12.11 -21.39
C ASN A 67 -3.66 -12.47 -21.21
N LEU A 68 -3.05 -12.94 -22.31
CA LEU A 68 -1.67 -13.37 -22.33
C LEU A 68 -0.74 -12.16 -22.28
N VAL A 69 0.20 -12.19 -21.33
CA VAL A 69 1.25 -11.19 -21.17
C VAL A 69 2.60 -11.85 -21.38
N LYS A 70 3.49 -11.17 -22.12
CA LYS A 70 4.88 -11.61 -22.25
C LYS A 70 5.62 -11.40 -20.94
N LEU A 71 6.29 -12.42 -20.44
CA LEU A 71 7.18 -12.31 -19.30
C LEU A 71 8.37 -11.41 -19.62
N SER A 72 9.12 -11.01 -18.59
CA SER A 72 10.37 -10.24 -18.73
C SER A 72 11.42 -10.92 -19.63
N ASP A 73 11.27 -12.23 -19.87
CA ASP A 73 12.09 -13.05 -20.76
C ASP A 73 11.73 -12.88 -22.25
N GLY A 74 10.58 -12.26 -22.57
CA GLY A 74 10.16 -11.94 -23.94
C GLY A 74 9.70 -13.13 -24.81
N ILE A 75 10.05 -14.36 -24.41
CA ILE A 75 9.74 -15.61 -25.11
C ILE A 75 8.46 -16.25 -24.55
N ASN A 76 8.36 -16.32 -23.22
CA ASN A 76 7.27 -17.00 -22.53
C ASN A 76 6.05 -16.09 -22.35
N THR A 77 4.86 -16.59 -22.65
CA THR A 77 3.58 -15.90 -22.40
C THR A 77 2.79 -16.64 -21.34
N VAL A 78 2.25 -15.91 -20.36
CA VAL A 78 1.37 -16.47 -19.32
C VAL A 78 0.13 -15.60 -19.18
N PRO A 79 -1.01 -16.16 -18.76
CA PRO A 79 -2.19 -15.36 -18.45
C PRO A 79 -1.92 -14.46 -17.23
N ILE A 80 -2.47 -13.24 -17.26
CA ILE A 80 -2.11 -12.21 -16.27
C ILE A 80 -2.55 -12.58 -14.85
N ASN A 81 -3.66 -13.30 -14.67
CA ASN A 81 -4.08 -13.85 -13.39
C ASN A 81 -3.03 -14.77 -12.74
N ARG A 82 -2.35 -15.59 -13.55
CA ARG A 82 -1.30 -16.51 -13.11
C ARG A 82 -0.05 -15.75 -12.71
N LEU A 83 0.33 -14.72 -13.47
CA LEU A 83 1.40 -13.81 -13.09
C LEU A 83 1.11 -13.17 -11.72
N LEU A 84 -0.10 -12.63 -11.52
CA LEU A 84 -0.49 -12.03 -10.24
C LEU A 84 -0.42 -13.02 -9.08
N ARG A 85 -0.81 -14.28 -9.29
CA ARG A 85 -0.81 -15.30 -8.23
C ARG A 85 0.58 -15.89 -7.95
N GLU A 86 1.35 -16.18 -8.99
CA GLU A 86 2.64 -16.86 -8.88
C GLU A 86 3.78 -15.89 -8.55
N VAL A 87 3.81 -14.70 -9.18
CA VAL A 87 4.85 -13.69 -8.93
C VAL A 87 4.48 -12.81 -7.75
N PHE A 88 3.33 -12.13 -7.81
CA PHE A 88 2.95 -11.13 -6.80
C PHE A 88 2.27 -11.74 -5.56
N GLY A 89 1.66 -12.92 -5.69
CA GLY A 89 0.93 -13.58 -4.60
C GLY A 89 -0.49 -13.02 -4.38
N PHE A 90 -1.05 -12.30 -5.36
CA PHE A 90 -2.40 -11.77 -5.27
C PHE A 90 -3.44 -12.86 -5.57
N ARG A 91 -4.50 -12.89 -4.77
CA ARG A 91 -5.58 -13.88 -4.80
C ARG A 91 -6.89 -13.14 -4.92
N HIS A 92 -7.74 -13.58 -5.86
CA HIS A 92 -9.06 -12.98 -6.07
C HIS A 92 -9.90 -12.96 -4.79
N ASP A 93 -9.88 -14.04 -4.01
CA ASP A 93 -10.63 -14.18 -2.75
C ASP A 93 -10.36 -13.05 -1.73
N PHE A 94 -9.20 -12.41 -1.80
CA PHE A 94 -8.80 -11.34 -0.89
C PHE A 94 -9.22 -9.94 -1.35
N LEU A 95 -9.89 -9.81 -2.50
CA LEU A 95 -10.33 -8.52 -3.03
C LEU A 95 -11.24 -7.79 -2.04
N VAL A 96 -12.26 -8.46 -1.52
CA VAL A 96 -13.21 -7.87 -0.56
C VAL A 96 -12.48 -7.45 0.73
N ILE A 97 -11.56 -8.30 1.21
CA ILE A 97 -10.74 -8.01 2.40
C ILE A 97 -9.88 -6.78 2.16
N SER A 98 -9.25 -6.67 0.99
CA SER A 98 -8.42 -5.51 0.63
C SER A 98 -9.23 -4.21 0.62
N GLY A 99 -10.48 -4.26 0.12
CA GLY A 99 -11.39 -3.10 0.16
C GLY A 99 -11.69 -2.64 1.59
N PHE A 100 -12.04 -3.56 2.49
CA PHE A 100 -12.26 -3.25 3.90
C PHE A 100 -11.01 -2.71 4.59
N MET A 101 -9.84 -3.27 4.29
CA MET A 101 -8.57 -2.80 4.86
C MET A 101 -8.27 -1.36 4.45
N VAL A 102 -8.45 -1.00 3.18
CA VAL A 102 -8.24 0.37 2.69
C VAL A 102 -9.17 1.35 3.42
N VAL A 103 -10.46 1.01 3.54
CA VAL A 103 -11.43 1.86 4.29
C VAL A 103 -11.01 2.01 5.75
N SER A 104 -10.59 0.93 6.39
CA SER A 104 -10.10 0.94 7.77
C SER A 104 -8.90 1.88 7.96
N PHE A 105 -7.90 1.80 7.07
CA PHE A 105 -6.75 2.71 7.10
C PHE A 105 -7.15 4.17 6.89
N CYS A 106 -8.08 4.47 5.98
CA CYS A 106 -8.60 5.82 5.80
C CYS A 106 -9.25 6.37 7.07
N LEU A 107 -10.09 5.57 7.74
CA LEU A 107 -10.72 5.94 9.01
C LEU A 107 -9.69 6.15 10.12
N MET A 108 -8.72 5.24 10.23
CA MET A 108 -7.62 5.35 11.19
C MET A 108 -6.84 6.65 11.01
N PHE A 109 -6.44 6.99 9.78
CA PHE A 109 -5.74 8.24 9.50
C PHE A 109 -6.59 9.48 9.76
N ALA A 110 -7.90 9.43 9.50
CA ALA A 110 -8.82 10.51 9.83
C ALA A 110 -8.93 10.73 11.34
N VAL A 111 -9.03 9.66 12.13
CA VAL A 111 -9.07 9.72 13.60
C VAL A 111 -7.77 10.28 14.17
N ILE A 112 -6.62 9.81 13.69
CA ILE A 112 -5.31 10.33 14.13
C ILE A 112 -5.18 11.81 13.79
N PHE A 113 -5.60 12.22 12.59
CA PHE A 113 -5.59 13.63 12.18
C PHE A 113 -6.50 14.49 13.07
N ALA A 114 -7.73 14.06 13.33
CA ALA A 114 -8.66 14.77 14.20
C ALA A 114 -8.13 14.90 15.64
N TYR A 115 -7.53 13.83 16.18
CA TYR A 115 -6.88 13.85 17.48
C TYR A 115 -5.67 14.79 17.51
N ALA A 116 -4.81 14.74 16.49
CA ALA A 116 -3.63 15.58 16.40
C ALA A 116 -3.98 17.07 16.36
N ILE A 117 -5.00 17.48 15.59
CA ILE A 117 -5.48 18.86 15.58
C ILE A 117 -5.99 19.29 16.95
N LYS A 118 -6.74 18.43 17.64
CA LYS A 118 -7.26 18.72 18.97
C LYS A 118 -6.15 18.89 20.01
N SER A 119 -5.13 18.02 19.98
CA SER A 119 -4.05 17.99 20.97
C SER A 119 -2.96 19.04 20.69
N PHE A 120 -2.57 19.20 19.43
CA PHE A 120 -1.51 20.09 18.99
C PHE A 120 -2.09 21.34 18.33
N ASN A 121 -3.01 22.02 19.02
CA ASN A 121 -3.63 23.24 18.51
C ASN A 121 -2.61 24.40 18.48
N PHE A 122 -1.77 24.42 17.45
CA PHE A 122 -0.70 25.42 17.25
C PHE A 122 -1.23 26.83 17.00
N GLN A 123 -2.55 27.01 16.81
CA GLN A 123 -3.18 28.33 16.71
C GLN A 123 -3.42 29.03 18.05
N LYS A 124 -3.17 28.36 19.19
CA LYS A 124 -3.31 28.98 20.52
C LYS A 124 -2.04 29.66 21.04
N ARG A 125 -1.05 29.89 20.19
CA ARG A 125 0.17 30.64 20.53
C ARG A 125 0.18 32.00 19.84
#